data_AF-A0A2N1UG96-F1
#
_entry.id   AF-A0A2N1UG96-F1
#
_cell.length_a   1.000
_cell.length_b   1.000
_cell.length_c   1.000
_cell.angle_alpha   90.00
_cell.angle_beta   90.00
_cell.angle_gamma   90.00
#
_symmetry.space_group_name_H-M   'P 1'
#
loop_
_entity.id
_entity.type
_entity.pdbx_description
1 polymer ?
#
loop_
_entity_poly.entity_id
_entity_poly.type
_entity_poly.pdbx_seq_one_letter_code
_entity_poly.pdbx_strand_id
1 'polypeptide(L)'
;MTVRQTKKSGFSLVEILIVIMMISAGILPIYSLMQSGQKRIVRADTRTMATLFGASAIELARTLGYDKAQKLHNDEEYMELVKTADNNGFEMHFEPTLQPVTPLPKDAKPLFLLRIKITVISKHRSTDADVPVLTFVSLLTDPRYNYY
;
A
#
# COMPACT_ATOMS: atom_id res chain seq x y z
N MET A 1 75.43 -7.48 -22.76
CA MET A 1 73.97 -7.28 -22.58
C MET A 1 73.65 -7.20 -21.09
N THR A 2 73.46 -6.01 -20.55
CA THR A 2 73.05 -5.82 -19.14
C THR A 2 71.53 -5.78 -19.06
N VAL A 3 70.95 -6.83 -18.48
CA VAL A 3 69.51 -6.91 -18.17
C VAL A 3 69.22 -5.89 -17.08
N ARG A 4 68.46 -4.84 -17.40
CA ARG A 4 67.89 -3.92 -16.40
C ARG A 4 66.87 -4.70 -15.58
N GLN A 5 67.21 -5.01 -14.32
CA GLN A 5 66.24 -5.48 -13.34
C GLN A 5 65.23 -4.35 -13.09
N THR A 6 64.00 -4.54 -13.56
CA THR A 6 62.85 -3.74 -13.16
C THR A 6 62.63 -3.95 -11.67
N LYS A 7 63.00 -2.95 -10.85
CA LYS A 7 62.62 -2.90 -9.44
C LYS A 7 61.09 -2.86 -9.38
N LYS A 8 60.47 -3.96 -8.97
CA LYS A 8 59.07 -3.95 -8.55
C LYS A 8 59.01 -3.22 -7.21
N SER A 9 58.61 -1.95 -7.19
CA SER A 9 58.30 -1.26 -5.93
C SER A 9 56.96 -1.80 -5.41
N GLY A 10 56.97 -2.45 -4.25
CA GLY A 10 55.73 -2.80 -3.55
C GLY A 10 55.07 -1.55 -2.96
N PHE A 11 53.76 -1.63 -2.72
CA PHE A 11 53.02 -0.59 -2.02
C PHE A 11 53.48 -0.49 -0.56
N SER A 12 53.65 0.74 -0.07
CA SER A 12 53.94 0.99 1.34
C SER A 12 52.72 0.62 2.21
N LEU A 13 52.95 0.14 3.42
CA LEU A 13 51.89 -0.16 4.39
C LEU A 13 50.99 1.06 4.66
N VAL A 14 51.56 2.26 4.60
CA VAL A 14 50.82 3.53 4.73
C VAL A 14 49.89 3.77 3.54
N GLU A 15 50.34 3.48 2.31
CA GLU A 15 49.50 3.61 1.11
C GLU A 15 48.32 2.65 1.16
N ILE A 16 48.55 1.41 1.63
CA ILE A 16 47.48 0.41 1.79
C ILE A 16 46.44 0.88 2.82
N LEU A 17 46.88 1.44 3.96
CA LEU A 17 45.97 1.96 4.99
C LEU A 17 45.13 3.14 4.50
N ILE A 18 45.74 4.07 3.75
CA ILE A 18 45.01 5.22 3.16
C ILE A 18 43.95 4.72 2.19
N VAL A 19 44.27 3.74 1.34
CA VAL A 19 43.32 3.16 0.39
C VAL A 19 42.16 2.48 1.11
N ILE A 20 42.42 1.67 2.15
CA ILE A 20 41.36 1.02 2.94
C ILE A 20 40.47 2.07 3.62
N MET A 21 41.05 3.14 4.16
CA MET A 21 40.30 4.21 4.82
C MET A 21 39.41 4.99 3.82
N MET A 22 39.93 5.30 2.63
CA MET A 22 39.13 5.93 1.56
C MET A 22 38.00 5.03 1.08
N ILE A 23 38.26 3.74 0.86
CA ILE A 23 37.23 2.77 0.46
C ILE A 23 36.15 2.66 1.55
N SER A 24 36.55 2.55 2.82
CA SER A 24 35.61 2.42 3.94
C SER A 24 34.74 3.66 4.10
N ALA A 25 35.35 4.86 3.98
CA ALA A 25 34.62 6.13 4.03
C ALA A 25 33.65 6.30 2.84
N GLY A 26 33.98 5.75 1.67
CA GLY A 26 33.14 5.80 0.48
C GLY A 26 31.97 4.80 0.49
N ILE A 27 32.13 3.62 1.09
CA ILE A 27 31.08 2.58 1.10
C ILE A 27 29.90 2.96 2.01
N LEU A 28 30.16 3.59 3.15
CA LEU A 28 29.12 3.92 4.13
C LEU A 28 27.97 4.78 3.56
N PRO A 29 28.22 5.90 2.85
CA PRO A 29 27.16 6.71 2.25
C PRO A 29 26.41 5.95 1.15
N ILE A 30 27.10 5.11 0.37
CA ILE A 30 26.46 4.28 -0.67
C ILE A 30 25.49 3.29 -0.04
N TYR A 31 25.91 2.60 1.02
CA TYR A 31 25.07 1.64 1.73
C TYR A 31 23.83 2.32 2.34
N SER A 32 24.02 3.48 2.97
CA SER A 32 22.92 4.28 3.52
C SER A 32 21.90 4.68 2.44
N LEU A 33 22.38 5.14 1.27
CA LEU A 33 21.51 5.48 0.13
C LEU A 33 20.77 4.25 -0.40
N MET A 34 21.45 3.12 -0.60
CA MET A 34 20.83 1.88 -1.06
C MET A 34 19.73 1.40 -0.11
N GLN A 35 20.00 1.39 1.19
CA GLN A 35 19.02 0.99 2.20
C GLN A 35 17.81 1.95 2.21
N SER A 36 18.04 3.26 2.10
CA SER A 36 16.97 4.25 2.03
C SER A 36 16.12 4.11 0.75
N GLY A 37 16.75 3.78 -0.39
CA GLY A 37 16.08 3.55 -1.67
C GLY A 37 15.21 2.30 -1.62
N GLN A 38 15.76 1.18 -1.13
CA GLN A 38 15.01 -0.06 -0.92
C GLN A 38 13.79 0.16 -0.02
N LYS A 39 13.94 0.89 1.09
CA LYS A 39 12.81 1.24 1.98
C LYS A 39 11.71 2.01 1.23
N ARG A 40 12.07 2.98 0.38
CA ARG A 40 11.09 3.75 -0.41
C ARG A 40 10.36 2.90 -1.45
N ILE A 41 11.08 2.01 -2.13
CA ILE A 41 10.50 1.08 -3.12
C ILE A 41 9.48 0.17 -2.46
N VAL A 42 9.84 -0.48 -1.35
CA VAL A 42 8.92 -1.38 -0.62
C VAL A 42 7.66 -0.64 -0.15
N ARG A 43 7.79 0.60 0.34
CA ARG A 43 6.63 1.42 0.73
C ARG A 43 5.73 1.75 -0.45
N ALA A 44 6.30 2.12 -1.59
CA ALA A 44 5.53 2.44 -2.80
C ALA A 44 4.79 1.21 -3.34
N ASP A 45 5.46 0.06 -3.36
CA ASP A 45 4.86 -1.21 -3.77
C ASP A 45 3.72 -1.63 -2.82
N THR A 46 3.95 -1.56 -1.52
CA THR A 46 2.93 -1.86 -0.49
C THR A 46 1.70 -0.96 -0.64
N ARG A 47 1.90 0.34 -0.89
CA ARG A 47 0.81 1.29 -1.13
C ARG A 47 0.04 0.95 -2.41
N THR A 48 0.75 0.54 -3.46
CA THR A 48 0.14 0.17 -4.74
C THR A 48 -0.74 -1.05 -4.57
N MET A 49 -0.24 -2.11 -3.93
CA MET A 49 -1.01 -3.32 -3.63
C MET A 49 -2.23 -3.03 -2.73
N ALA A 50 -2.06 -2.28 -1.65
CA ALA A 50 -3.17 -1.88 -0.79
C ALA A 50 -4.24 -1.07 -1.55
N THR A 51 -3.81 -0.24 -2.50
CA THR A 51 -4.73 0.52 -3.36
C THR A 51 -5.48 -0.39 -4.32
N LEU A 52 -4.81 -1.38 -4.92
CA LEU A 52 -5.46 -2.36 -5.79
C LEU A 52 -6.55 -3.13 -5.05
N PHE A 53 -6.26 -3.67 -3.86
CA PHE A 53 -7.26 -4.40 -3.06
C PHE A 53 -8.45 -3.52 -2.66
N GLY A 54 -8.19 -2.29 -2.17
CA GLY A 54 -9.24 -1.38 -1.76
C GLY A 54 -10.10 -0.89 -2.93
N ALA A 55 -9.48 -0.57 -4.07
CA ALA A 55 -10.18 -0.17 -5.28
C ALA A 55 -11.04 -1.30 -5.84
N SER A 56 -10.49 -2.51 -5.97
CA SER A 56 -11.25 -3.68 -6.45
C SER A 56 -12.47 -3.98 -5.57
N ALA A 57 -12.34 -3.89 -4.24
CA ALA A 57 -13.48 -4.08 -3.34
C ALA A 57 -14.59 -3.03 -3.53
N ILE A 58 -14.21 -1.77 -3.72
CA ILE A 58 -15.17 -0.70 -3.97
C ILE A 58 -15.83 -0.84 -5.35
N GLU A 59 -15.07 -1.18 -6.38
CA GLU A 59 -15.61 -1.39 -7.73
C GLU A 59 -16.57 -2.59 -7.76
N LEU A 60 -16.24 -3.68 -7.05
CA LEU A 60 -17.16 -4.81 -6.87
C LEU A 60 -18.45 -4.36 -6.18
N ALA A 61 -18.33 -3.60 -5.08
CA ALA A 61 -19.48 -3.06 -4.38
C ALA A 61 -20.37 -2.17 -5.26
N ARG A 62 -19.76 -1.34 -6.12
CA ARG A 62 -20.49 -0.50 -7.10
C ARG A 62 -21.22 -1.34 -8.14
N THR A 63 -20.55 -2.38 -8.65
CA THR A 63 -21.09 -3.26 -9.68
C THR A 63 -22.27 -4.08 -9.17
N LEU A 64 -22.21 -4.55 -7.92
CA LEU A 64 -23.29 -5.31 -7.28
C LEU A 64 -24.53 -4.46 -6.98
N GLY A 65 -24.36 -3.14 -6.82
CA GLY A 65 -25.44 -2.20 -6.54
C GLY A 65 -25.91 -2.20 -5.09
N TYR A 66 -26.83 -1.28 -4.77
CA TYR A 66 -27.19 -0.90 -3.40
C TYR A 66 -27.52 -2.09 -2.47
N ASP A 67 -28.46 -2.96 -2.85
CA ASP A 67 -28.95 -4.02 -1.95
C ASP A 67 -27.88 -5.08 -1.64
N LYS A 68 -27.17 -5.53 -2.68
CA LYS A 68 -26.15 -6.58 -2.56
C LYS A 68 -24.89 -6.06 -1.87
N ALA A 69 -24.51 -4.81 -2.15
CA ALA A 69 -23.31 -4.21 -1.59
C ALA A 69 -23.39 -4.00 -0.06
N GLN A 70 -24.57 -3.98 0.56
CA GLN A 70 -24.72 -4.02 2.03
C GLN A 70 -24.17 -5.31 2.62
N LYS A 71 -24.27 -6.41 1.88
CA LYS A 71 -23.88 -7.75 2.28
C LYS A 71 -22.63 -8.22 1.54
N LEU A 72 -21.77 -7.28 1.13
CA LEU A 72 -20.55 -7.56 0.37
C LEU A 72 -19.65 -8.61 1.05
N HIS A 73 -19.62 -8.66 2.39
CA HIS A 73 -18.88 -9.68 3.15
C HIS A 73 -19.36 -11.12 2.92
N ASN A 74 -20.54 -11.33 2.34
CA ASN A 74 -21.05 -12.66 1.98
C ASN A 74 -20.87 -12.97 0.48
N ASP A 75 -20.34 -12.02 -0.29
CA ASP A 75 -20.09 -12.20 -1.71
C ASP A 75 -18.83 -13.04 -1.94
N GLU A 76 -18.90 -13.99 -2.86
CA GLU A 76 -17.83 -14.96 -3.10
C GLU A 76 -16.57 -14.28 -3.66
N GLU A 77 -16.73 -13.35 -4.60
CA GLU A 77 -15.61 -12.60 -5.21
C GLU A 77 -14.94 -11.71 -4.16
N TYR A 78 -15.73 -11.07 -3.29
CA TYR A 78 -15.18 -10.29 -2.19
C TYR A 78 -14.40 -11.16 -1.19
N MET A 79 -14.91 -12.36 -0.86
CA MET A 79 -14.23 -13.27 0.05
C MET A 79 -12.93 -13.83 -0.54
N GLU A 80 -12.89 -14.07 -1.85
CA GLU A 80 -11.65 -14.42 -2.56
C GLU A 80 -10.64 -13.26 -2.54
N LEU A 81 -11.11 -12.03 -2.74
CA LEU A 81 -10.28 -10.83 -2.64
C LEU A 81 -9.66 -10.67 -1.25
N VAL A 82 -10.46 -10.89 -0.19
CA VAL A 82 -9.98 -10.85 1.21
C VAL A 82 -8.93 -11.92 1.46
N LYS A 83 -9.14 -13.16 0.99
CA LYS A 83 -8.14 -14.25 1.11
C LYS A 83 -6.85 -13.92 0.37
N THR A 84 -6.97 -13.37 -0.84
CA THR A 84 -5.81 -12.96 -1.64
C THR A 84 -5.05 -11.83 -0.94
N ALA A 85 -5.74 -10.84 -0.39
CA ALA A 85 -5.13 -9.78 0.40
C ALA A 85 -4.41 -10.34 1.64
N ASP A 86 -5.05 -11.28 2.34
CA ASP A 86 -4.50 -11.97 3.52
C ASP A 86 -3.16 -12.67 3.21
N ASN A 87 -3.15 -13.45 2.12
CA ASN A 87 -1.97 -14.15 1.62
C ASN A 87 -0.83 -13.19 1.22
N ASN A 88 -1.17 -11.97 0.81
CA ASN A 88 -0.21 -10.92 0.46
C ASN A 88 0.16 -10.03 1.66
N GLY A 89 -0.23 -10.41 2.88
CA GLY A 89 0.13 -9.69 4.10
C GLY A 89 -0.69 -8.43 4.36
N PHE A 90 -1.92 -8.36 3.83
CA PHE A 90 -2.87 -7.28 4.07
C PHE A 90 -4.10 -7.79 4.82
N GLU A 91 -4.72 -6.90 5.59
CA GLU A 91 -5.99 -7.11 6.26
C GLU A 91 -7.01 -6.12 5.70
N MET A 92 -8.21 -6.60 5.39
CA MET A 92 -9.29 -5.80 4.82
C MET A 92 -10.47 -5.75 5.79
N HIS A 93 -10.96 -4.54 6.06
CA HIS A 93 -12.14 -4.31 6.89
C HIS A 93 -13.24 -3.65 6.06
N PHE A 94 -14.43 -4.24 6.10
CA PHE A 94 -15.64 -3.74 5.45
C PHE A 94 -16.61 -3.18 6.48
N GLU A 95 -17.01 -1.93 6.29
CA GLU A 95 -17.95 -1.20 7.14
C GLU A 95 -19.06 -0.59 6.25
N PRO A 96 -20.24 -1.23 6.15
CA PRO A 96 -21.41 -0.62 5.52
C PRO A 96 -22.13 0.29 6.54
N THR A 97 -22.57 1.46 6.11
CA THR A 97 -23.33 2.40 6.94
C THR A 97 -24.46 3.01 6.12
N LEU A 98 -25.68 2.97 6.64
CA LEU A 98 -26.81 3.71 6.07
C LEU A 98 -26.80 5.13 6.63
N GLN A 99 -26.59 6.10 5.75
CA GLN A 99 -26.53 7.52 6.10
C GLN A 99 -27.82 8.21 5.66
N PRO A 100 -28.62 8.75 6.59
CA PRO A 100 -29.82 9.49 6.23
C PRO A 100 -29.45 10.78 5.49
N VAL A 101 -30.17 11.10 4.44
CA VAL A 101 -30.04 12.37 3.71
C VAL A 101 -30.81 13.43 4.48
N THR A 102 -30.10 14.45 4.96
CA THR A 102 -30.70 15.61 5.64
C THR A 102 -29.99 16.89 5.21
N PRO A 103 -30.69 18.03 5.10
CA PRO A 103 -32.14 18.21 5.28
C PRO A 103 -32.97 17.67 4.11
N LEU A 104 -34.20 17.24 4.40
CA LEU A 104 -35.17 16.79 3.39
C LEU A 104 -36.13 17.95 3.04
N PRO A 105 -36.52 18.12 1.76
CA PRO A 105 -37.60 19.04 1.37
C PRO A 105 -38.90 18.73 2.13
N LYS A 106 -39.77 19.73 2.31
CA LYS A 106 -41.13 19.51 2.85
C LYS A 106 -41.84 18.45 2.00
N ASP A 107 -42.41 17.46 2.66
CA ASP A 107 -43.15 16.32 2.09
C ASP A 107 -42.30 15.26 1.35
N ALA A 108 -40.97 15.33 1.43
CA ALA A 108 -40.11 14.28 0.88
C ALA A 108 -40.04 13.04 1.80
N LYS A 109 -40.08 11.84 1.20
CA LYS A 109 -39.86 10.58 1.92
C LYS A 109 -38.42 10.50 2.46
N PRO A 110 -38.19 9.88 3.63
CA PRO A 110 -36.84 9.69 4.17
C PRO A 110 -35.95 8.93 3.20
N LEU A 111 -34.84 9.53 2.75
CA LEU A 111 -33.88 8.91 1.83
C LEU A 111 -32.62 8.49 2.59
N PHE A 112 -32.09 7.31 2.27
CA PHE A 112 -30.84 6.78 2.84
C PHE A 112 -29.81 6.53 1.74
N LEU A 113 -28.56 6.94 1.99
CA LEU A 113 -27.40 6.59 1.19
C LEU A 113 -26.69 5.42 1.85
N LEU A 114 -26.25 4.45 1.06
CA LEU A 114 -25.36 3.41 1.53
C LEU A 114 -23.93 3.87 1.37
N ARG A 115 -23.27 4.13 2.50
CA ARG A 115 -21.84 4.38 2.56
C ARG A 115 -21.11 3.07 2.81
N ILE A 116 -20.26 2.70 1.86
CA ILE A 116 -19.36 1.55 2.00
C ILE A 116 -17.97 2.08 2.26
N LYS A 117 -17.39 1.64 3.37
CA LYS A 117 -16.01 1.93 3.73
C LYS A 117 -15.22 0.63 3.73
N ILE A 118 -14.14 0.62 2.94
CA ILE A 118 -13.15 -0.47 2.92
C ILE A 118 -11.84 0.09 3.48
N THR A 119 -11.30 -0.56 4.49
CA THR A 119 -9.99 -0.19 5.07
C THR A 119 -9.01 -1.31 4.80
N VAL A 120 -7.85 -0.98 4.24
CA VAL A 120 -6.77 -1.93 3.96
C VAL A 120 -5.57 -1.59 4.82
N ILE A 121 -5.11 -2.57 5.59
CA ILE A 121 -4.02 -2.44 6.57
C ILE A 121 -2.92 -3.45 6.21
N SER A 122 -1.67 -3.01 6.13
CA SER A 122 -0.56 -3.97 6.00
C SER A 122 -0.26 -4.62 7.35
N LYS A 123 -0.24 -5.96 7.38
CA LYS A 123 0.12 -6.75 8.56
C LYS A 123 1.61 -6.67 8.86
N HIS A 124 2.42 -6.37 7.86
CA HIS A 124 3.87 -6.23 8.00
C HIS A 124 4.22 -4.88 8.63
N ARG A 125 3.88 -4.73 9.92
CA ARG A 125 4.51 -3.75 10.81
C ARG A 125 5.97 -4.18 11.03
N SER A 126 6.81 -4.03 10.01
CA SER A 126 8.24 -3.89 10.31
C SER A 126 8.37 -2.61 11.13
N THR A 127 9.12 -2.67 12.22
CA THR A 127 9.29 -1.64 13.27
C THR A 127 9.79 -0.27 12.78
N ASP A 128 9.90 -0.09 11.46
CA ASP A 128 10.52 1.04 10.76
C ASP A 128 9.70 1.51 9.53
N ALA A 129 8.48 0.97 9.35
CA ALA A 129 7.59 1.27 8.25
C ALA A 129 6.20 1.73 8.75
N ASP A 130 6.02 3.05 8.86
CA ASP A 130 4.70 3.69 8.81
C ASP A 130 4.07 3.43 7.42
N VAL A 131 3.58 2.21 7.20
CA VAL A 131 2.75 1.93 6.04
C VAL A 131 1.38 2.55 6.30
N PRO A 132 0.91 3.49 5.46
CA PRO A 132 -0.33 4.19 5.71
C PRO A 132 -1.51 3.22 5.62
N VAL A 133 -2.41 3.31 6.60
CA VAL A 133 -3.75 2.69 6.51
C VAL A 133 -4.49 3.39 5.38
N LEU A 134 -4.93 2.64 4.37
CA LEU A 134 -5.69 3.18 3.27
C LEU A 134 -7.18 2.93 3.49
N THR A 135 -7.98 3.98 3.38
CA THR A 135 -9.43 3.91 3.51
C THR A 135 -10.07 4.37 2.21
N PHE A 136 -10.94 3.54 1.67
CA PHE A 136 -11.71 3.78 0.46
C PHE A 136 -13.17 3.90 0.83
N VAL A 137 -13.86 4.87 0.24
CA VAL A 137 -15.26 5.14 0.53
C VAL A 137 -16.03 5.28 -0.78
N SER A 138 -17.17 4.60 -0.87
CA SER A 138 -18.14 4.81 -1.93
C SER A 138 -19.52 5.05 -1.35
N LEU A 139 -20.29 5.88 -2.03
CA LEU A 139 -21.69 6.13 -1.73
C LEU A 139 -22.53 5.49 -2.84
N LEU A 140 -23.53 4.72 -2.45
CA LEU A 140 -24.51 4.11 -3.34
C LEU A 140 -25.89 4.66 -2.98
N THR A 141 -26.65 5.03 -4.00
CA THR A 141 -28.07 5.39 -3.89
C THR A 141 -28.92 4.21 -4.30
N ASP A 142 -30.03 3.98 -3.61
CA ASP A 142 -31.03 3.03 -4.08
C ASP A 142 -31.75 3.62 -5.31
N PRO A 143 -31.65 3.00 -6.50
CA PRO A 143 -32.30 3.50 -7.71
C PRO A 143 -33.83 3.49 -7.61
N ARG A 144 -34.43 2.68 -6.72
CA ARG A 144 -35.90 2.60 -6.54
C ARG A 144 -36.48 3.81 -5.81
N TYR A 145 -35.66 4.56 -5.07
CA TYR A 145 -36.12 5.75 -4.37
C TYR A 145 -36.58 6.89 -5.30
N ASN A 146 -36.16 6.92 -6.56
CA ASN A 146 -36.64 7.91 -7.53
C ASN A 146 -38.04 7.60 -8.08
N TYR A 147 -38.58 6.39 -7.84
CA TYR A 147 -39.84 5.92 -8.45
C TYR A 147 -41.02 5.82 -7.48
N TYR A 148 -40.81 6.07 -6.18
CA TYR A 148 -41.84 5.97 -5.13
C TYR A 148 -41.85 7.21 -4.24
#